data_AF-A0A947X0M7-F1
#
_entry.id   AF-A0A947X0M7-F1
#
_cell.length_a   1.000
_cell.length_b   1.000
_cell.length_c   1.000
_cell.angle_alpha   90.00
_cell.angle_beta   90.00
_cell.angle_gamma   90.00
#
_symmetry.space_group_name_H-M   'P 1'
#
loop_
_entity.id
_entity.type
_entity.pdbx_description
1 polymer ?
#
loop_
_entity_poly.entity_id
_entity_poly.type
_entity_poly.pdbx_seq_one_letter_code
_entity_poly.pdbx_strand_id
1 'polypeptide(L)'
;MAVTDARPLSPRRKWTVVVLATVVELVSFWSIIIGMSRATAEQGAEAAGPAAGAFALGFALIPFAFLVLAFGTNNPRAPGATLRAMGFWLIIGFPLVLFVEPATGLAAGFGLGAIPAMRLEIEHSWKARLGWVAALVVYVFVLVVTDVAAGPGVLTASLLPFATVAFADWVVDQMREAREQSG
;
A
#
# COMPACT_ATOMS: atom_id res chain seq x y z
N MET A 1 -32.35 -2.29 -8.14
CA MET A 1 -30.90 -2.18 -7.86
C MET A 1 -30.67 -2.87 -6.53
N ALA A 2 -30.16 -4.10 -6.53
CA ALA A 2 -30.09 -4.90 -5.31
C ALA A 2 -29.14 -4.23 -4.31
N VAL A 3 -29.71 -3.76 -3.20
CA VAL A 3 -28.95 -3.51 -1.98
C VAL A 3 -28.45 -4.87 -1.54
N THR A 4 -27.26 -5.27 -1.99
CA THR A 4 -26.61 -6.44 -1.42
C THR A 4 -26.39 -6.14 0.04
N ASP A 5 -27.10 -6.91 0.86
CA ASP A 5 -27.03 -7.03 2.31
C ASP A 5 -25.63 -7.56 2.71
N ALA A 6 -24.62 -6.82 2.30
CA ALA A 6 -23.23 -7.21 2.38
C ALA A 6 -22.81 -6.90 3.81
N ARG A 7 -23.04 -7.88 4.68
CA ARG A 7 -22.61 -7.88 6.08
C ARG A 7 -21.21 -7.26 6.22
N PRO A 8 -20.99 -6.45 7.27
CA PRO A 8 -19.67 -5.91 7.58
C PRO A 8 -18.62 -7.02 7.60
N LEU A 9 -17.41 -6.72 7.13
CA LEU A 9 -16.32 -7.70 7.21
C LEU A 9 -15.95 -7.90 8.68
N SER A 10 -15.76 -9.16 9.09
CA SER A 10 -15.24 -9.39 10.43
C SER A 10 -13.82 -8.79 10.57
N PRO A 11 -13.49 -8.14 11.70
CA PRO A 11 -12.18 -7.52 11.90
C PRO A 11 -11.02 -8.50 11.68
N ARG A 12 -11.18 -9.76 12.15
CA ARG A 12 -10.19 -10.83 11.94
C ARG A 12 -9.91 -11.07 10.46
N ARG A 13 -10.96 -11.22 9.64
CA ARG A 13 -10.80 -11.46 8.20
C ARG A 13 -10.12 -10.28 7.51
N LYS A 14 -10.50 -9.05 7.87
CA LYS A 14 -9.92 -7.82 7.30
C LYS A 14 -8.41 -7.77 7.57
N TRP A 15 -7.99 -7.98 8.82
CA TRP A 15 -6.57 -8.00 9.18
C TRP A 15 -5.80 -9.16 8.56
N THR A 16 -6.38 -10.36 8.46
CA THR A 16 -5.74 -11.47 7.74
C THR A 16 -5.46 -11.12 6.28
N VAL A 17 -6.42 -10.49 5.60
CA VAL A 17 -6.25 -10.07 4.19
C VAL A 17 -5.17 -8.99 4.06
N VAL A 18 -5.13 -8.03 4.99
CA VAL A 18 -4.08 -7.00 5.03
C VAL A 18 -2.71 -7.65 5.19
N VAL A 19 -2.55 -8.57 6.14
CA VAL A 19 -1.27 -9.29 6.35
C VAL A 19 -0.85 -10.06 5.09
N LEU A 20 -1.77 -10.79 4.46
CA LEU A 20 -1.47 -11.54 3.24
C LEU A 20 -1.06 -10.61 2.09
N ALA A 21 -1.74 -9.47 1.93
CA ALA A 21 -1.38 -8.48 0.94
C ALA A 21 -0.01 -7.84 1.25
N THR A 22 0.27 -7.54 2.50
CA THR A 22 1.55 -6.97 2.95
C THR A 22 2.70 -7.94 2.69
N VAL A 23 2.51 -9.25 2.78
CA VAL A 23 3.56 -10.21 2.38
C VAL A 23 3.89 -10.09 0.90
N VAL A 24 2.88 -9.98 0.02
CA VAL A 24 3.10 -9.80 -1.43
C VAL A 24 3.75 -8.44 -1.72
N GLU A 25 3.27 -7.38 -1.06
CA GLU A 25 3.87 -6.05 -1.10
C GLU A 25 5.33 -6.08 -0.67
N LEU A 26 5.68 -6.75 0.43
CA LEU A 26 7.04 -6.82 0.94
C LEU A 26 8.00 -7.44 -0.09
N VAL A 27 7.60 -8.55 -0.70
CA VAL A 27 8.39 -9.18 -1.78
C VAL A 27 8.51 -8.25 -2.98
N SER A 28 7.43 -7.58 -3.37
CA SER A 28 7.41 -6.61 -4.47
C SER A 28 8.35 -5.44 -4.19
N PHE A 29 8.20 -4.80 -3.03
CA PHE A 29 8.93 -3.65 -2.56
C PHE A 29 10.44 -3.91 -2.56
N TRP A 30 10.87 -4.98 -1.88
CA TRP A 30 12.30 -5.29 -1.75
C TRP A 30 12.91 -5.70 -3.09
N SER A 31 12.17 -6.38 -3.96
CA SER A 31 12.65 -6.72 -5.30
C SER A 31 12.90 -5.47 -6.16
N ILE A 32 12.03 -4.46 -6.06
CA ILE A 32 12.24 -3.16 -6.72
C ILE A 32 13.47 -2.45 -6.15
N ILE A 33 13.58 -2.34 -4.83
CA ILE A 33 14.72 -1.67 -4.18
C ILE A 33 16.05 -2.34 -4.53
N ILE A 34 16.11 -3.68 -4.51
CA ILE A 34 17.32 -4.45 -4.89
C ILE A 34 17.64 -4.25 -6.38
N GLY A 35 16.64 -4.28 -7.25
CA GLY A 35 16.84 -4.04 -8.68
C GLY A 35 17.40 -2.65 -8.96
N MET A 36 16.85 -1.63 -8.30
CA MET A 36 17.31 -0.25 -8.42
C MET A 36 18.72 -0.04 -7.83
N SER A 37 19.00 -0.59 -6.64
CA SER A 37 20.29 -0.42 -5.99
C SER A 37 21.43 -1.10 -6.75
N ARG A 38 21.18 -2.25 -7.38
CA ARG A 38 22.16 -2.90 -8.27
C ARG A 38 22.38 -2.13 -9.56
N ALA A 39 21.32 -1.60 -10.16
CA ALA A 39 21.43 -0.79 -11.37
C ALA A 39 22.26 0.49 -11.16
N THR A 40 22.28 1.04 -9.94
CA THR A 40 23.10 2.21 -9.60
C THR A 40 24.51 1.86 -9.14
N ALA A 41 24.71 0.74 -8.44
CA ALA A 41 26.00 0.33 -7.88
C ALA A 41 26.91 -0.40 -8.88
N GLU A 42 26.36 -1.20 -9.80
CA GLU A 42 27.14 -2.07 -10.68
C GLU A 42 27.12 -1.52 -12.12
N GLN A 43 28.18 -0.81 -12.51
CA GLN A 43 28.36 -0.36 -13.89
C GLN A 43 28.91 -1.52 -14.74
N GLY A 44 28.04 -2.25 -15.44
CA GLY A 44 28.47 -3.30 -16.37
C GLY A 44 27.32 -4.14 -16.95
N ALA A 45 27.53 -4.69 -18.15
CA ALA A 45 26.52 -5.49 -18.85
C ALA A 45 26.15 -6.80 -18.11
N GLU A 46 27.07 -7.37 -17.33
CA GLU A 46 26.84 -8.60 -16.55
C GLU A 46 25.89 -8.38 -15.35
N ALA A 47 25.89 -7.17 -14.78
CA ALA A 47 25.03 -6.78 -13.67
C ALA A 47 23.61 -6.38 -14.11
N ALA A 48 23.47 -5.95 -15.36
CA ALA A 48 22.21 -5.46 -15.91
C ALA A 48 21.10 -6.52 -15.90
N GLY A 49 21.44 -7.80 -16.16
CA GLY A 49 20.49 -8.91 -16.19
C GLY A 49 19.82 -9.17 -14.82
N PRO A 50 20.60 -9.46 -13.76
CA PRO A 50 20.06 -9.67 -12.42
C PRO A 50 19.32 -8.45 -11.83
N ALA A 51 19.80 -7.23 -12.08
CA ALA A 51 19.16 -6.00 -11.61
C ALA A 51 17.78 -5.79 -12.27
N ALA A 52 17.70 -5.94 -13.60
CA ALA A 52 16.44 -5.86 -14.33
C ALA A 52 15.47 -6.97 -13.94
N GLY A 53 15.97 -8.19 -13.69
CA GLY A 53 15.15 -9.32 -13.24
C GLY A 53 14.47 -9.07 -11.89
N ALA A 54 15.22 -8.56 -10.91
CA ALA A 54 14.66 -8.22 -9.59
C ALA A 54 13.62 -7.09 -9.70
N PHE A 55 13.93 -6.03 -10.45
CA PHE A 55 12.99 -4.94 -10.68
C PHE A 55 11.70 -5.42 -11.36
N ALA A 56 11.83 -6.22 -12.42
CA ALA A 56 10.69 -6.75 -13.17
C ALA A 56 9.81 -7.68 -12.32
N LEU A 57 10.42 -8.54 -11.49
CA LEU A 57 9.69 -9.37 -10.54
C LEU A 57 8.91 -8.49 -9.56
N GLY A 58 9.57 -7.50 -8.98
CA GLY A 58 8.94 -6.60 -8.01
C GLY A 58 7.75 -5.86 -8.63
N PHE A 59 7.94 -5.30 -9.82
CA PHE A 59 6.87 -4.62 -10.56
C PHE A 59 5.71 -5.57 -10.92
N ALA A 60 6.02 -6.79 -11.34
CA ALA A 60 5.02 -7.80 -11.71
C ALA A 60 4.18 -8.27 -10.51
N LEU A 61 4.67 -8.14 -9.28
CA LEU A 61 3.95 -8.54 -8.06
C LEU A 61 2.96 -7.47 -7.55
N ILE A 62 3.08 -6.21 -7.98
CA ILE A 62 2.21 -5.11 -7.55
C ILE A 62 0.72 -5.40 -7.78
N PRO A 63 0.27 -5.88 -8.96
CA PRO A 63 -1.13 -6.20 -9.18
C PRO A 63 -1.63 -7.27 -8.22
N PHE A 64 -0.79 -8.25 -7.86
CA PHE A 64 -1.16 -9.34 -6.97
C PHE A 64 -1.42 -8.85 -5.54
N ALA A 65 -0.63 -7.90 -5.04
CA ALA A 65 -0.89 -7.28 -3.74
C ALA A 65 -2.29 -6.63 -3.71
N PHE A 66 -2.66 -5.90 -4.77
CA PHE A 66 -3.97 -5.28 -4.90
C PHE A 66 -5.10 -6.29 -5.18
N LEU A 67 -4.84 -7.39 -5.88
CA LEU A 67 -5.80 -8.49 -6.06
C LEU A 67 -6.12 -9.13 -4.72
N VAL A 68 -5.12 -9.42 -3.89
CA VAL A 68 -5.32 -9.98 -2.54
C VAL A 68 -6.19 -9.05 -1.71
N LEU A 69 -5.93 -7.74 -1.70
CA LEU A 69 -6.79 -6.77 -1.00
C LEU A 69 -8.22 -6.74 -1.56
N ALA A 70 -8.37 -6.56 -2.88
CA ALA A 70 -9.67 -6.35 -3.49
C ALA A 70 -10.58 -7.58 -3.37
N PHE A 71 -10.06 -8.77 -3.67
CA PHE A 71 -10.82 -10.01 -3.55
C PHE A 71 -10.95 -10.46 -2.09
N GLY A 72 -9.88 -10.35 -1.29
CA GLY A 72 -9.90 -10.78 0.11
C GLY A 72 -10.92 -10.00 0.95
N THR A 73 -11.06 -8.70 0.70
CA THR A 73 -12.06 -7.83 1.32
C THR A 73 -13.45 -7.88 0.65
N ASN A 74 -13.69 -8.79 -0.30
CA ASN A 74 -14.97 -8.88 -1.03
C ASN A 74 -15.41 -7.54 -1.64
N ASN A 75 -14.49 -6.80 -2.26
CA ASN A 75 -14.85 -5.55 -2.93
C ASN A 75 -15.87 -5.86 -4.05
N PRO A 76 -17.07 -5.24 -4.07
CA PRO A 76 -18.11 -5.53 -5.06
C PRO A 76 -17.66 -5.34 -6.52
N ARG A 77 -16.60 -4.56 -6.74
CA ARG A 77 -15.99 -4.31 -8.04
C ARG A 77 -14.52 -4.71 -8.04
N ALA A 78 -14.16 -5.83 -7.42
CA ALA A 78 -12.77 -6.23 -7.19
C ALA A 78 -11.84 -6.07 -8.42
N PRO A 79 -12.17 -6.54 -9.64
CA PRO A 79 -11.32 -6.30 -10.80
C PRO A 79 -11.13 -4.82 -11.13
N GLY A 80 -12.21 -4.04 -11.13
CA GLY A 80 -12.15 -2.60 -11.39
C GLY A 80 -11.45 -1.82 -10.28
N ALA A 81 -11.55 -2.27 -9.04
CA ALA A 81 -10.85 -1.73 -7.89
C ALA A 81 -9.34 -1.96 -7.99
N THR A 82 -8.91 -3.17 -8.37
CA THR A 82 -7.50 -3.49 -8.66
C THR A 82 -6.96 -2.62 -9.79
N LEU A 83 -7.70 -2.45 -10.91
CA LEU A 83 -7.26 -1.59 -12.01
C LEU A 83 -7.10 -0.13 -11.58
N ARG A 84 -8.01 0.39 -10.76
CA ARG A 84 -7.88 1.74 -10.20
C ARG A 84 -6.68 1.84 -9.26
N ALA A 85 -6.47 0.84 -8.41
CA ALA A 85 -5.32 0.77 -7.51
C ALA A 85 -3.99 0.81 -8.27
N MET A 86 -3.89 0.02 -9.35
CA MET A 86 -2.76 0.08 -10.28
C MET A 86 -2.62 1.46 -10.93
N GLY A 87 -3.73 2.08 -11.34
CA GLY A 87 -3.74 3.45 -11.87
C GLY A 87 -3.14 4.47 -10.89
N PHE A 88 -3.54 4.44 -9.62
CA PHE A 88 -2.96 5.30 -8.59
C PHE A 88 -1.48 5.00 -8.36
N TRP A 89 -1.10 3.73 -8.31
CA TRP A 89 0.29 3.33 -8.14
C TRP A 89 1.15 3.84 -9.31
N LEU A 90 0.67 3.72 -10.56
CA LEU A 90 1.39 4.19 -11.75
C LEU A 90 1.42 5.71 -11.91
N ILE A 91 0.35 6.41 -11.53
CA ILE A 91 0.25 7.88 -11.71
C ILE A 91 0.99 8.62 -10.58
N ILE A 92 1.03 8.06 -9.37
CA ILE A 92 1.56 8.75 -8.19
C ILE A 92 2.79 8.03 -7.65
N GLY A 93 2.67 6.74 -7.31
CA GLY A 93 3.76 5.97 -6.72
C GLY A 93 4.99 5.90 -7.62
N PHE A 94 4.79 5.50 -8.88
CA PHE A 94 5.89 5.29 -9.82
C PHE A 94 6.69 6.58 -10.12
N PRO A 95 6.07 7.74 -10.40
CA PRO A 95 6.82 8.99 -10.52
C PRO A 95 7.60 9.35 -9.25
N LEU A 96 7.02 9.14 -8.06
CA LEU A 96 7.74 9.42 -6.81
C LEU A 96 8.93 8.47 -6.61
N VAL A 97 8.84 7.22 -7.07
CA VAL A 97 9.97 6.29 -7.07
C VAL A 97 11.10 6.79 -7.97
N LEU A 98 10.78 7.34 -9.14
CA LEU A 98 11.78 7.80 -10.11
C LEU A 98 12.39 9.16 -9.78
N PHE A 99 11.61 10.08 -9.21
CA PHE A 99 11.99 11.49 -9.11
C PHE A 99 12.19 12.02 -7.70
N VAL A 100 11.80 11.28 -6.66
CA VAL A 100 11.91 11.74 -5.26
C VAL A 100 12.79 10.80 -4.45
N GLU A 101 12.25 9.64 -4.09
CA GLU A 101 12.95 8.65 -3.29
C GLU A 101 12.20 7.31 -3.37
N PRO A 102 12.83 6.20 -3.81
CA PRO A 102 12.16 4.92 -4.03
C PRO A 102 11.32 4.42 -2.86
N ALA A 103 11.83 4.44 -1.63
CA ALA A 103 11.07 3.94 -0.49
C ALA A 103 9.79 4.74 -0.24
N THR A 104 9.89 6.07 -0.36
CA THR A 104 8.74 6.99 -0.20
C THR A 104 7.72 6.79 -1.33
N GLY A 105 8.19 6.68 -2.58
CA GLY A 105 7.32 6.49 -3.73
C GLY A 105 6.57 5.15 -3.69
N LEU A 106 7.25 4.07 -3.26
CA LEU A 106 6.63 2.77 -3.07
C LEU A 106 5.57 2.81 -1.96
N ALA A 107 5.88 3.41 -0.81
CA ALA A 107 4.91 3.57 0.28
C ALA A 107 3.67 4.37 -0.15
N ALA A 108 3.87 5.45 -0.91
CA ALA A 108 2.79 6.25 -1.47
C ALA A 108 1.95 5.45 -2.48
N GLY A 109 2.61 4.72 -3.39
CA GLY A 109 1.95 3.91 -4.40
C GLY A 109 1.08 2.82 -3.79
N PHE A 110 1.62 2.01 -2.87
CA PHE A 110 0.87 0.96 -2.20
C PHE A 110 -0.23 1.51 -1.30
N GLY A 111 0.06 2.55 -0.52
CA GLY A 111 -0.92 3.18 0.38
C GLY A 111 -2.10 3.78 -0.37
N LEU A 112 -1.84 4.56 -1.43
CA LEU A 112 -2.90 5.15 -2.25
C LEU A 112 -3.64 4.11 -3.08
N GLY A 113 -2.95 3.10 -3.61
CA GLY A 113 -3.57 1.99 -4.32
C GLY A 113 -4.49 1.15 -3.44
N ALA A 114 -4.18 1.01 -2.15
CA ALA A 114 -5.02 0.28 -1.21
C ALA A 114 -6.38 0.94 -0.96
N ILE A 115 -6.51 2.26 -1.11
CA ILE A 115 -7.76 3.01 -0.87
C ILE A 115 -8.92 2.48 -1.75
N PRO A 116 -8.80 2.42 -3.09
CA PRO A 116 -9.84 1.83 -3.94
C PRO A 116 -9.85 0.30 -3.92
N ALA A 117 -8.71 -0.36 -3.63
CA ALA A 117 -8.65 -1.82 -3.59
C ALA A 117 -9.47 -2.38 -2.42
N MET A 118 -9.28 -1.84 -1.22
CA MET A 118 -10.03 -2.28 -0.04
C MET A 118 -11.50 -1.86 -0.12
N ARG A 119 -12.40 -2.81 0.15
CA ARG A 119 -13.83 -2.52 0.27
C ARG A 119 -14.06 -1.35 1.23
N LEU A 120 -14.83 -0.37 0.77
CA LEU A 120 -15.29 0.75 1.59
C LEU A 120 -16.65 0.36 2.19
N GLU A 121 -16.77 0.33 3.51
CA GLU A 121 -18.06 0.20 4.16
C GLU A 121 -18.75 1.57 4.18
N ILE A 122 -20.08 1.59 4.28
CA ILE A 122 -20.90 2.82 4.12
C ILE A 122 -20.46 3.93 5.09
N GLU A 123 -19.94 3.55 6.24
CA GLU A 123 -19.56 4.42 7.34
C GLU A 123 -18.11 4.90 7.27
N HIS A 124 -17.27 4.26 6.44
CA HIS A 124 -15.86 4.63 6.29
C HIS A 124 -15.69 5.74 5.26
N SER A 125 -14.84 6.73 5.57
CA SER A 125 -14.55 7.83 4.65
C SER A 125 -13.23 7.63 3.92
N TRP A 126 -13.24 7.81 2.60
CA TRP A 126 -12.03 7.77 1.79
C TRP A 126 -11.03 8.88 2.18
N LYS A 127 -11.53 10.00 2.73
CA LYS A 127 -10.72 11.13 3.22
C LYS A 127 -9.88 10.73 4.44
N ALA A 128 -10.44 9.94 5.37
CA ALA A 128 -9.69 9.44 6.52
C ALA A 128 -8.53 8.53 6.07
N ARG A 129 -8.82 7.60 5.15
CA ARG A 129 -7.77 6.74 4.55
C ARG A 129 -6.67 7.57 3.88
N LEU A 130 -7.05 8.57 3.08
CA LEU A 130 -6.09 9.46 2.43
C LEU A 130 -5.23 10.24 3.43
N GLY A 131 -5.84 10.78 4.50
CA GLY A 131 -5.10 11.51 5.53
C GLY A 131 -4.05 10.64 6.23
N TRP A 132 -4.40 9.41 6.59
CA TRP A 132 -3.47 8.46 7.21
C TRP A 132 -2.36 8.02 6.26
N VAL A 133 -2.67 7.77 4.99
CA VAL A 133 -1.65 7.46 3.97
C VAL A 133 -0.71 8.64 3.77
N ALA A 134 -1.24 9.87 3.69
CA ALA A 134 -0.41 11.07 3.58
C ALA A 134 0.53 11.22 4.79
N ALA A 135 0.02 10.99 6.02
CA ALA A 135 0.84 11.01 7.23
C ALA A 135 1.95 9.95 7.20
N LEU A 136 1.65 8.72 6.76
CA LEU A 136 2.66 7.67 6.58
C LEU A 136 3.73 8.07 5.57
N VAL A 137 3.33 8.60 4.40
CA VAL A 137 4.27 9.00 3.35
C VAL A 137 5.19 10.11 3.82
N VAL A 138 4.66 11.12 4.51
CA VAL A 138 5.46 12.20 5.11
C VAL A 138 6.42 11.64 6.16
N TYR A 139 5.96 10.73 7.02
CA TYR A 139 6.80 10.10 8.04
C TYR A 139 7.96 9.31 7.42
N VAL A 140 7.68 8.44 6.45
CA VAL A 140 8.70 7.68 5.71
C VAL A 140 9.69 8.62 5.02
N PHE A 141 9.19 9.64 4.32
CA PHE A 141 10.03 10.62 3.63
C PHE A 141 11.00 11.30 4.60
N VAL A 142 10.51 11.78 5.74
CA VAL A 142 11.35 12.42 6.75
C VAL A 142 12.40 11.44 7.28
N LEU A 143 12.03 10.21 7.63
CA LEU A 143 12.98 9.22 8.15
C LEU A 143 14.10 8.88 7.17
N VAL A 144 13.77 8.76 5.88
CA VAL A 144 14.73 8.38 4.83
C VAL A 144 15.59 9.56 4.40
N VAL A 145 14.99 10.72 4.13
CA VAL A 145 15.73 11.89 3.60
C VAL A 145 16.62 12.56 4.63
N THR A 146 16.22 12.54 5.91
CA THR A 146 17.07 13.10 6.98
C THR A 146 18.18 12.16 7.43
N ASP A 147 18.19 10.92 6.95
CA ASP A 147 19.10 9.83 7.33
C ASP A 147 19.15 9.54 8.85
N VAL A 148 18.21 10.10 9.63
CA VAL A 148 18.14 9.90 11.09
C VAL A 148 17.86 8.44 11.43
N ALA A 149 17.10 7.75 10.56
CA ALA A 149 16.76 6.35 10.71
C ALA A 149 16.38 5.75 9.35
N ALA A 150 17.24 5.87 8.34
CA ALA A 150 16.93 5.41 6.98
C ALA A 150 16.54 3.92 6.94
N GLY A 151 17.25 3.05 7.67
CA GLY A 151 16.89 1.62 7.79
C GLY A 151 15.46 1.41 8.31
N PRO A 152 15.10 1.93 9.49
CA PRO A 152 13.73 1.93 9.98
C PRO A 152 12.71 2.58 9.03
N GLY A 153 13.09 3.66 8.33
CA GLY A 153 12.25 4.33 7.33
C GLY A 153 11.85 3.41 6.18
N VAL A 154 12.83 2.69 5.60
CA VAL A 154 12.59 1.71 4.52
C VAL A 154 11.76 0.52 5.02
N LEU A 155 12.01 0.03 6.23
CA LEU A 155 11.18 -1.03 6.83
C LEU A 155 9.73 -0.58 7.00
N THR A 156 9.53 0.62 7.53
CA THR A 156 8.21 1.23 7.72
C THR A 156 7.47 1.36 6.38
N ALA A 157 8.18 1.83 5.35
CA ALA A 157 7.68 1.97 3.99
C ALA A 157 7.18 0.66 3.38
N SER A 158 7.81 -0.47 3.73
CA SER A 158 7.48 -1.79 3.20
C SER A 158 6.40 -2.55 3.96
N LEU A 159 6.12 -2.17 5.21
CA LEU A 159 5.23 -2.90 6.12
C LEU A 159 3.89 -2.20 6.36
N LEU A 160 3.89 -0.87 6.40
CA LEU A 160 2.73 -0.11 6.86
C LEU A 160 1.71 0.31 5.79
N PRO A 161 1.98 0.43 4.48
CA PRO A 161 1.02 1.07 3.57
C PRO A 161 -0.40 0.50 3.62
N PHE A 162 -0.55 -0.82 3.59
CA PHE A 162 -1.88 -1.45 3.71
C PHE A 162 -2.43 -1.43 5.14
N ALA A 163 -1.57 -1.61 6.13
CA ALA A 163 -1.95 -1.56 7.55
C ALA A 163 -2.49 -0.19 7.93
N THR A 164 -1.91 0.89 7.41
CA THR A 164 -2.34 2.27 7.63
C THR A 164 -3.76 2.52 7.11
N VAL A 165 -4.13 1.95 5.95
CA VAL A 165 -5.50 2.05 5.43
C VAL A 165 -6.48 1.27 6.31
N ALA A 166 -6.10 0.07 6.76
CA ALA A 166 -6.94 -0.72 7.67
C ALA A 166 -7.09 -0.05 9.05
N PHE A 167 -6.02 0.58 9.54
CA PHE A 167 -6.00 1.33 10.78
C PHE A 167 -6.88 2.58 10.71
N ALA A 168 -6.87 3.29 9.57
CA ALA A 168 -7.74 4.44 9.35
C ALA A 168 -9.22 4.07 9.54
N ASP A 169 -9.64 2.93 9.03
CA ASP A 169 -11.02 2.45 9.22
C ASP A 169 -11.28 2.08 10.70
N TRP A 170 -10.34 1.41 11.37
CA TRP A 170 -10.47 1.07 12.80
C TRP A 170 -10.61 2.31 13.70
N VAL A 171 -9.83 3.37 13.44
CA VAL A 171 -9.94 4.63 14.18
C VAL A 171 -11.33 5.26 14.01
N VAL A 172 -11.88 5.22 12.79
CA VAL A 172 -13.24 5.72 12.53
C VAL A 172 -14.27 4.92 13.32
N ASP A 173 -14.13 3.59 13.37
CA ASP A 173 -15.01 2.72 14.16
C ASP A 173 -14.97 3.07 15.65
N GLN A 174 -13.77 3.28 16.22
CA GLN A 174 -13.58 3.65 17.62
C GLN A 174 -14.15 5.04 17.96
N MET A 175 -13.94 6.02 17.09
CA MET A 175 -14.50 7.37 17.30
C MET A 175 -16.02 7.38 17.27
N ARG A 176 -16.65 6.48 16.51
CA ARG A 176 -18.10 6.31 16.52
C ARG A 176 -18.59 5.70 17.82
N GLU A 177 -17.99 4.59 18.26
CA GLU A 177 -18.37 3.92 19.51
C GLU A 177 -18.31 4.89 20.70
N ALA A 178 -17.28 5.74 20.75
CA ALA A 178 -17.15 6.78 21.77
C ALA A 178 -18.26 7.85 21.69
N ARG A 179 -18.72 8.23 20.49
CA ARG A 179 -19.81 9.20 20.32
C ARG A 179 -21.15 8.63 20.77
N GLU A 180 -21.42 7.37 20.45
CA GLU A 180 -22.64 6.67 20.86
C GLU A 180 -22.74 6.49 22.37
N GLN A 181 -21.61 6.33 23.06
CA GLN A 181 -21.58 6.26 24.53
C GLN A 181 -21.72 7.62 25.23
N SER A 182 -21.51 8.72 24.51
CA SER A 182 -21.51 10.09 25.06
C SER A 182 -22.81 10.87 24.82
N GLY A 183 -23.72 10.35 24.00
CA GLY A 183 -25.02 10.95 23.67
C GLY A 183 -26.16 10.21 24.33
#